data_AF-A0A534P9P0-F1
#
_entry.id   AF-A0A534P9P0-F1
#
_cell.length_a   1.000
_cell.length_b   1.000
_cell.length_c   1.000
_cell.angle_alpha   90.00
_cell.angle_beta   90.00
_cell.angle_gamma   90.00
#
_symmetry.space_group_name_H-M   'P 1'
#
loop_
_entity.id
_entity.type
_entity.pdbx_description
1 polymer ?
#
loop_
_entity_poly.entity_id
_entity_poly.type
_entity_poly.pdbx_seq_one_letter_code
_entity_poly.pdbx_strand_id
1 'polypeptide(L)'
;HSHAHSHSHSHSHEAHPQRNLPPLTAPKQVQQPKQSLARSFYWTELRVGDDLPPLTKPAVDRVQIVRYASAAGDFNRLHLDEPYAHQLGFPGLFAPGMLAMAFIGQLLTAWLRRGHVRKLSARFIKIVWPNDELTCR
;
A
#
# COMPACT_ATOMS: atom_id res chain seq x y z
N HIS A 1 -83.20 25.06 8.45
CA HIS A 1 -82.71 23.94 9.28
C HIS A 1 -81.71 23.13 8.49
N SER A 2 -80.43 23.14 8.86
CA SER A 2 -79.51 22.04 8.59
C SER A 2 -78.26 22.20 9.46
N HIS A 3 -78.12 21.32 10.43
CA HIS A 3 -76.87 21.08 11.17
C HIS A 3 -75.92 20.31 10.25
N ALA A 4 -74.67 20.77 10.16
CA ALA A 4 -73.57 19.99 9.60
C ALA A 4 -72.51 19.80 10.68
N HIS A 5 -72.52 18.62 11.29
CA HIS A 5 -71.33 18.01 11.89
C HIS A 5 -70.51 17.33 10.79
N SER A 6 -69.20 17.52 10.80
CA SER A 6 -68.19 16.52 10.37
C SER A 6 -66.80 17.11 10.64
N HIS A 7 -66.19 16.67 11.73
CA HIS A 7 -65.07 15.73 11.75
C HIS A 7 -63.78 16.27 11.13
N SER A 8 -62.94 16.80 12.02
CA SER A 8 -61.51 17.02 11.82
C SER A 8 -60.79 15.66 11.68
N HIS A 9 -60.31 15.35 10.49
CA HIS A 9 -59.29 14.32 10.31
C HIS A 9 -57.91 14.94 10.51
N SER A 10 -57.30 14.66 11.67
CA SER A 10 -55.87 14.86 11.91
C SER A 10 -55.09 13.81 11.13
N HIS A 11 -54.34 14.23 10.10
CA HIS A 11 -53.32 13.39 9.47
C HIS A 11 -52.13 13.24 10.42
N SER A 12 -51.96 12.02 10.92
CA SER A 12 -50.79 11.57 11.65
C SER A 12 -49.58 11.53 10.71
N HIS A 13 -48.63 12.43 10.89
CA HIS A 13 -47.31 12.32 10.26
C HIS A 13 -46.57 11.14 10.91
N GLU A 14 -46.46 10.02 10.20
CA GLU A 14 -45.52 8.95 10.55
C GLU A 14 -44.08 9.47 10.38
N ALA A 15 -43.34 9.51 11.48
CA ALA A 15 -41.93 9.87 11.49
C ALA A 15 -41.10 8.70 10.95
N HIS A 16 -40.43 8.90 9.81
CA HIS A 16 -39.38 7.99 9.35
C HIS A 16 -38.24 7.91 10.38
N PRO A 17 -37.74 6.71 10.74
CA PRO A 17 -36.63 6.59 11.67
C PRO A 17 -35.36 7.11 11.01
N GLN A 18 -34.77 8.16 11.57
CA GLN A 18 -33.42 8.59 11.19
C GLN A 18 -32.45 7.45 11.48
N ARG A 19 -31.88 6.89 10.41
CA ARG A 19 -30.81 5.90 10.49
C ARG A 19 -29.56 6.61 11.02
N ASN A 20 -29.34 6.51 12.32
CA ASN A 20 -28.11 6.97 12.96
C ASN A 20 -26.91 6.24 12.33
N LEU A 21 -26.26 6.90 11.38
CA LEU A 21 -24.94 6.49 10.90
C LEU A 21 -23.95 6.67 12.06
N PRO A 22 -23.14 5.64 12.39
CA PRO A 22 -22.09 5.82 13.37
C PRO A 22 -21.13 6.94 12.88
N PRO A 23 -20.57 7.74 13.80
CA PRO A 23 -19.64 8.81 13.42
C PRO A 23 -18.47 8.20 12.66
N LEU A 24 -18.10 8.83 11.53
CA LEU A 24 -16.86 8.53 10.82
C LEU A 24 -15.72 8.63 11.83
N THR A 25 -15.10 7.50 12.16
CA THR A 25 -13.91 7.46 12.99
C THR A 25 -12.88 8.40 12.35
N ALA A 26 -12.45 9.41 13.11
CA ALA A 26 -11.42 10.33 12.67
C ALA A 26 -10.22 9.54 12.12
N PRO A 27 -9.59 9.95 11.01
CA PRO A 27 -8.45 9.24 10.46
C PRO A 27 -7.41 9.11 11.57
N LYS A 28 -7.10 7.86 11.92
CA LYS A 28 -6.06 7.54 12.90
C LYS A 28 -4.81 8.25 12.42
N GLN A 29 -4.31 9.22 13.20
CA GLN A 29 -3.07 9.92 12.89
C GLN A 29 -2.00 8.85 12.63
N VAL A 30 -1.60 8.73 11.37
CA VAL A 30 -0.49 7.87 10.99
C VAL A 30 0.73 8.52 11.63
N GLN A 31 1.19 7.94 12.73
CA GLN A 31 2.44 8.36 13.37
C GLN A 31 3.53 8.27 12.30
N GLN A 32 4.08 9.42 11.93
CA GLN A 32 5.22 9.46 11.02
C GLN A 32 6.35 8.63 11.64
N PRO A 33 6.96 7.70 10.89
CA PRO A 33 8.05 6.89 11.42
C PRO A 33 9.15 7.83 11.92
N LYS A 34 9.56 7.61 13.18
CA LYS A 34 10.47 8.47 13.98
C LYS A 34 11.92 8.52 13.49
N GLN A 35 12.21 8.19 12.24
CA GLN A 35 13.55 8.29 11.68
C GLN A 35 13.47 8.80 10.25
N SER A 36 13.84 10.06 10.07
CA SER A 36 14.20 10.58 8.76
C SER A 36 15.29 9.68 8.17
N LEU A 37 14.97 8.92 7.12
CA LEU A 37 15.98 8.22 6.30
C LEU A 37 17.03 9.20 5.76
N ALA A 38 16.66 10.48 5.68
CA ALA A 38 17.46 11.55 5.13
C ALA A 38 18.43 12.12 6.19
N ARG A 39 19.63 11.56 6.28
CA ARG A 39 20.81 12.24 6.80
C ARG A 39 21.81 12.40 5.66
N SER A 40 22.31 13.62 5.45
CA SER A 40 23.42 13.85 4.53
C SER A 40 24.71 13.50 5.28
N PHE A 41 25.38 12.43 4.89
CA PHE A 41 26.69 12.06 5.43
C PHE A 41 27.82 12.65 4.57
N TYR A 42 28.91 13.05 5.21
CA TYR A 42 30.19 13.20 4.52
C TYR A 42 30.91 11.84 4.47
N TRP A 43 31.76 11.63 3.46
CA TRP A 43 32.52 10.38 3.33
C TRP A 43 33.29 10.01 4.61
N THR A 44 33.81 11.01 5.32
CA THR A 44 34.56 10.85 6.57
C THR A 44 33.72 10.36 7.75
N GLU A 45 32.40 10.45 7.68
CA GLU A 45 31.48 9.98 8.73
C GLU A 45 31.08 8.51 8.54
N LEU A 46 31.29 7.95 7.34
CA LEU A 46 30.89 6.58 7.01
C LEU A 46 32.00 5.60 7.35
N ARG A 47 31.60 4.46 7.94
CA ARG A 47 32.50 3.36 8.28
C ARG A 47 31.98 2.08 7.66
N VAL A 48 32.92 1.19 7.31
CA VAL A 48 32.57 -0.17 6.90
C VAL A 48 31.89 -0.87 8.07
N GLY A 49 30.72 -1.45 7.83
CA GLY A 49 29.90 -2.09 8.84
C GLY A 49 28.78 -1.22 9.41
N ASP A 50 28.64 0.03 8.98
CA ASP A 50 27.47 0.84 9.32
C ASP A 50 26.19 0.23 8.74
N ASP A 51 25.16 0.12 9.57
CA ASP A 51 23.84 -0.37 9.16
C ASP A 51 23.05 0.69 8.39
N LEU A 52 22.27 0.26 7.41
CA LEU A 52 21.28 1.12 6.78
C LEU A 52 20.03 1.23 7.68
N PRO A 53 19.39 2.40 7.73
CA PRO A 53 18.11 2.53 8.41
C PRO A 53 17.07 1.65 7.70
N PRO A 54 16.26 0.88 8.44
CA PRO A 54 15.32 -0.05 7.82
C PRO A 54 14.24 0.70 7.03
N LEU A 55 13.92 0.20 5.84
CA LEU A 55 12.74 0.62 5.08
C LEU A 55 11.71 -0.51 5.07
N THR A 56 10.68 -0.38 5.90
CA THR A 56 9.53 -1.28 5.90
C THR A 56 8.44 -0.76 4.98
N LYS A 57 7.97 -1.61 4.07
CA LYS A 57 6.82 -1.35 3.23
C LYS A 57 5.56 -1.95 3.85
N PRO A 58 4.38 -1.34 3.61
CA PRO A 58 3.12 -2.03 3.83
C PRO A 58 3.09 -3.35 3.07
N ALA A 59 2.19 -4.24 3.49
CA ALA A 59 1.92 -5.49 2.79
C ALA A 59 1.70 -5.25 1.28
N VAL A 60 2.37 -6.03 0.45
CA VAL A 60 2.29 -5.88 -1.00
C VAL A 60 0.90 -6.24 -1.47
N ASP A 61 0.17 -5.29 -2.04
CA ASP A 61 -1.16 -5.54 -2.59
C ASP A 61 -1.09 -5.89 -4.10
N ARG A 62 -2.15 -6.52 -4.62
CA ARG A 62 -2.24 -6.91 -6.04
C ARG A 62 -2.22 -5.71 -6.98
N VAL A 63 -2.80 -4.58 -6.58
CA VAL A 63 -2.83 -3.36 -7.41
C VAL A 63 -1.41 -2.82 -7.57
N GLN A 64 -0.59 -2.86 -6.52
CA GLN A 64 0.81 -2.48 -6.56
C GLN A 64 1.60 -3.39 -7.50
N ILE A 65 1.38 -4.69 -7.44
CA ILE A 65 2.04 -5.66 -8.34
C ILE A 65 1.76 -5.31 -9.79
N VAL A 66 0.48 -5.22 -10.15
CA VAL A 66 0.03 -4.93 -11.53
C VAL A 66 0.52 -3.57 -11.99
N ARG A 67 0.42 -2.55 -11.13
CA ARG A 67 0.91 -1.19 -11.43
C ARG A 67 2.42 -1.17 -11.68
N TYR A 68 3.20 -1.84 -10.83
CA TYR A 68 4.64 -1.88 -10.97
C TYR A 68 5.06 -2.64 -12.23
N ALA A 69 4.50 -3.83 -12.45
CA ALA A 69 4.77 -4.65 -13.63
C ALA A 69 4.50 -3.85 -14.92
N SER A 70 3.33 -3.20 -15.00
CA SER A 70 2.95 -2.36 -16.14
C SER A 70 3.91 -1.18 -16.33
N ALA A 71 4.29 -0.49 -15.26
CA ALA A 71 5.22 0.65 -15.31
C ALA A 71 6.65 0.23 -15.68
N ALA A 72 7.06 -0.97 -15.29
CA ALA A 72 8.37 -1.54 -15.61
C ALA A 72 8.43 -2.15 -17.03
N GLY A 73 7.29 -2.23 -17.74
CA GLY A 73 7.20 -2.92 -19.03
C GLY A 73 7.27 -4.45 -18.93
N ASP A 74 7.09 -5.00 -17.73
CA ASP A 74 7.03 -6.44 -17.49
C ASP A 74 5.57 -6.90 -17.62
N PHE A 75 5.23 -7.39 -18.81
CA PHE A 75 3.89 -7.89 -19.11
C PHE A 75 3.78 -9.41 -18.99
N ASN A 76 4.65 -10.06 -18.21
CA ASN A 76 4.49 -11.47 -17.90
C ASN A 76 3.15 -11.69 -17.18
N ARG A 77 2.32 -12.58 -17.74
CA ARG A 77 0.98 -12.88 -17.21
C ARG A 77 1.00 -13.37 -15.77
N LEU A 78 2.10 -13.97 -15.29
CA LEU A 78 2.27 -14.36 -13.88
C LEU A 78 2.17 -13.19 -12.88
N HIS A 79 2.33 -11.94 -13.35
CA HIS A 79 2.22 -10.73 -12.54
C HIS A 79 0.88 -9.99 -12.74
N LEU A 80 0.07 -10.40 -13.72
CA LEU A 80 -1.08 -9.62 -14.21
C LEU A 80 -2.40 -10.40 -14.23
N ASP A 81 -2.34 -11.72 -14.35
CA ASP A 81 -3.48 -12.60 -14.64
C ASP A 81 -3.56 -13.73 -13.61
N GLU A 82 -4.45 -13.56 -12.63
CA GLU A 82 -4.64 -14.53 -11.54
C GLU A 82 -5.13 -15.90 -12.05
N PRO A 83 -6.16 -16.00 -12.92
CA PRO A 83 -6.55 -17.28 -13.53
C PRO A 83 -5.40 -18.01 -14.22
N TYR A 84 -4.54 -17.28 -14.94
CA TYR A 84 -3.38 -17.88 -15.60
C TYR A 84 -2.36 -18.44 -14.59
N ALA A 85 -2.08 -17.72 -13.52
CA ALA A 85 -1.19 -18.20 -12.47
C ALA A 85 -1.74 -19.49 -11.83
N HIS A 86 -3.04 -19.57 -11.59
CA HIS A 86 -3.70 -20.79 -11.12
C HIS A 86 -3.60 -21.96 -12.09
N GLN A 87 -3.78 -21.73 -13.39
CA GLN A 87 -3.63 -22.76 -14.42
C GLN A 87 -2.22 -23.38 -14.43
N LEU A 88 -1.21 -22.61 -14.03
CA LEU A 88 0.17 -23.06 -13.90
C LEU A 88 0.50 -23.68 -12.54
N GLY A 89 -0.50 -23.84 -11.65
CA GLY A 89 -0.35 -24.46 -10.34
C GLY A 89 0.12 -23.51 -9.24
N PHE A 90 0.16 -22.19 -9.49
CA PHE A 90 0.43 -21.21 -8.44
C PHE A 90 -0.84 -20.88 -7.64
N PRO A 91 -0.70 -20.50 -6.37
CA PRO A 91 -1.84 -20.06 -5.54
C PRO A 91 -2.40 -18.70 -5.95
N GLY A 92 -1.79 -17.98 -6.90
CA GLY A 92 -2.23 -16.67 -7.36
C GLY A 92 -1.13 -15.95 -8.15
N LEU A 93 -1.40 -14.71 -8.56
CA LEU A 93 -0.36 -13.85 -9.14
C LEU A 93 0.63 -13.42 -8.05
N PHE A 94 1.87 -13.12 -8.43
CA PHE A 94 2.90 -12.69 -7.50
C PHE A 94 3.72 -11.53 -8.05
N ALA A 95 4.48 -10.85 -7.19
CA ALA A 95 5.21 -9.66 -7.59
C ALA A 95 6.41 -9.99 -8.50
N PRO A 96 6.73 -9.13 -9.50
CA PRO A 96 8.02 -9.19 -10.17
C PRO A 96 9.15 -9.08 -9.15
N GLY A 97 10.21 -9.89 -9.29
CA GLY A 97 11.37 -9.83 -8.38
C GLY A 97 11.97 -8.42 -8.31
N MET A 98 11.92 -7.69 -9.43
CA MET A 98 12.38 -6.31 -9.52
C MET A 98 11.64 -5.34 -8.60
N LEU A 99 10.41 -5.62 -8.15
CA LEU A 99 9.69 -4.80 -7.18
C LEU A 99 10.47 -4.68 -5.87
N ALA A 100 10.97 -5.81 -5.35
CA ALA A 100 11.78 -5.81 -4.13
C ALA A 100 13.10 -5.06 -4.34
N MET A 101 13.74 -5.22 -5.51
CA MET A 101 14.96 -4.48 -5.86
C MET A 101 14.71 -2.97 -5.97
N ALA A 102 13.53 -2.55 -6.43
CA ALA A 102 13.13 -1.14 -6.46
C ALA A 102 13.02 -0.54 -5.05
N PHE A 103 12.55 -1.30 -4.05
CA PHE A 103 12.54 -0.84 -2.66
C PHE A 103 13.95 -0.69 -2.08
N ILE A 104 14.88 -1.58 -2.43
CA ILE A 104 16.30 -1.41 -2.08
C ILE A 104 16.87 -0.14 -2.74
N GLY A 105 16.57 0.08 -4.02
CA GLY A 105 16.95 1.31 -4.71
C GLY A 105 16.40 2.57 -4.03
N GLN A 106 15.14 2.52 -3.58
CA GLN A 106 14.52 3.60 -2.80
C GLN A 106 15.26 3.84 -1.49
N LEU A 107 15.58 2.79 -0.73
CA LEU A 107 16.33 2.91 0.53
C LEU A 107 17.70 3.55 0.28
N LEU A 108 18.47 3.03 -0.68
CA LEU A 108 19.80 3.53 -1.00
C LEU A 108 19.80 4.98 -1.47
N THR A 109 18.85 5.35 -2.34
CA THR A 109 18.76 6.73 -2.83
C THR A 109 18.32 7.72 -1.76
N ALA A 110 17.41 7.31 -0.87
CA ALA A 110 17.00 8.11 0.28
C ALA A 110 18.17 8.32 1.28
N TRP A 111 18.96 7.27 1.51
CA TRP A 111 20.09 7.31 2.44
C TRP A 111 21.30 8.06 1.88
N LEU A 112 21.68 7.83 0.62
CA LEU A 112 22.91 8.38 0.04
C LEU A 112 22.84 9.89 -0.22
N ARG A 113 21.67 10.46 -0.55
CA ARG A 113 21.36 11.87 -0.95
C ARG A 113 22.32 12.56 -1.93
N ARG A 114 23.62 12.63 -1.62
CA ARG A 114 24.73 13.17 -2.43
C ARG A 114 25.65 12.09 -3.01
N GLY A 115 25.48 10.83 -2.62
CA GLY A 115 26.19 9.70 -3.21
C GLY A 115 25.50 9.14 -4.46
N HIS A 116 26.27 8.46 -5.31
CA HIS A 116 25.76 7.80 -6.52
C HIS A 116 25.95 6.29 -6.44
N VAL A 117 24.88 5.53 -6.68
CA VAL A 117 24.96 4.07 -6.83
C VAL A 117 25.51 3.76 -8.23
N ARG A 118 26.70 3.16 -8.29
CA ARG A 118 27.33 2.77 -9.57
C ARG A 118 26.90 1.40 -10.06
N LYS A 119 26.59 0.50 -9.14
CA LYS A 119 26.15 -0.87 -9.41
C LYS A 119 25.23 -1.33 -8.29
N LEU A 120 24.09 -1.89 -8.65
CA LEU A 120 23.18 -2.58 -7.75
C LEU A 120 22.95 -3.98 -8.32
N SER A 121 23.15 -5.01 -7.51
CA SER A 121 23.00 -6.40 -7.93
C SER A 121 22.31 -7.18 -6.82
N ALA A 122 21.40 -8.07 -7.19
CA ALA A 122 20.61 -8.85 -6.25
C ALA A 122 20.42 -10.27 -6.81
N ARG A 123 20.18 -11.21 -5.90
CA ARG A 123 19.73 -12.57 -6.23
C ARG A 123 18.35 -12.77 -5.64
N PHE A 124 17.39 -13.14 -6.48
CA PHE A 124 16.03 -13.45 -6.05
C PHE A 124 15.97 -14.90 -5.57
N ILE A 125 15.63 -15.10 -4.31
CA ILE A 125 15.62 -16.42 -3.66
C ILE A 125 14.23 -16.90 -3.22
N LYS A 126 13.27 -15.99 -3.13
CA LYS A 126 11.88 -16.27 -2.73
C LYS A 126 10.93 -15.44 -3.58
N ILE A 127 9.75 -16.01 -3.85
CA ILE A 127 8.64 -15.30 -4.47
C ILE A 127 8.01 -14.38 -3.42
N VAL A 128 7.62 -13.18 -3.85
CA VAL A 128 6.87 -12.23 -3.02
C VAL A 128 5.40 -12.36 -3.39
N TRP A 129 4.60 -12.83 -2.44
CA TRP A 129 3.17 -13.01 -2.61
C TRP A 129 2.40 -11.75 -2.22
N PRO A 130 1.17 -11.58 -2.74
CA PRO A 130 0.25 -10.60 -2.18
C PRO A 130 0.08 -10.81 -0.67
N ASN A 131 0.00 -9.70 0.07
CA ASN A 131 -0.02 -9.59 1.52
C ASN A 131 1.33 -9.82 2.24
N ASP A 132 2.42 -10.12 1.54
CA ASP A 132 3.75 -10.17 2.16
C ASP A 132 4.20 -8.75 2.57
N GLU A 133 4.75 -8.62 3.78
CA GLU A 133 5.43 -7.41 4.23
C GLU A 133 6.93 -7.50 3.94
N LEU A 134 7.50 -6.44 3.37
CA LEU A 134 8.91 -6.37 3.02
C LEU A 134 9.64 -5.33 3.85
N THR A 135 10.77 -5.72 4.45
CA THR A 135 11.70 -4.81 5.10
C THR A 135 13.07 -4.89 4.44
N CYS A 136 13.56 -3.75 3.97
CA CYS A 136 14.93 -3.58 3.48
C CYS A 136 15.84 -3.15 4.63
N ARG A 137 17.04 -3.72 4.72
CA ARG A 137 18.08 -3.42 5.71
C ARG A 137 19.45 -3.56 5.06
#